data_AF-A0A2G1X0M0-F1
#
_entry.id   AF-A0A2G1X0M0-F1
#
_cell.length_a   1.000
_cell.length_b   1.000
_cell.length_c   1.000
_cell.angle_alpha   90.00
_cell.angle_beta   90.00
_cell.angle_gamma   90.00
#
_symmetry.space_group_name_H-M   'P 1'
#
loop_
_entity.id
_entity.type
_entity.pdbx_description
1 polymer ?
#
loop_
_entity_poly.entity_id
_entity_poly.type
_entity_poly.pdbx_seq_one_letter_code
_entity_poly.pdbx_strand_id
1 'polypeptide(L)'
;MAATHADEGSDPIRAARAKLRVERRRVVDEREAFRAFRGRVSSIPNESGRVDPTDPGAGGGFAGAGGPAGVRGAIGGATGGADGAAPPGSRLVAVRDAYRATVMSVPHYEAEYDDTYERSVAEEFGPELAYVLTRTDCFHEEYKRSLLCAVETAVQEREAFLDAVESEIESVERAGSRLEPIRTEIGAI
;
A
#
# COMPACT_ATOMS: atom_id res chain seq x y z
N MET A 1 -21.92 -38.75 33.25
CA MET A 1 -20.73 -37.98 32.80
C MET A 1 -20.43 -38.28 31.32
N ALA A 2 -21.40 -38.11 30.40
CA ALA A 2 -21.21 -38.43 28.98
C ALA A 2 -21.50 -37.24 28.03
N ALA A 3 -21.87 -36.07 28.55
CA ALA A 3 -22.28 -34.92 27.74
C ALA A 3 -21.13 -33.97 27.33
N THR A 4 -19.89 -34.18 27.81
CA THR A 4 -18.79 -33.22 27.61
C THR A 4 -18.06 -33.38 26.27
N HIS A 5 -17.99 -34.57 25.68
CA HIS A 5 -17.22 -34.78 24.44
C HIS A 5 -17.98 -34.42 23.16
N ALA A 6 -19.31 -34.30 23.21
CA ALA A 6 -20.04 -33.79 22.07
C ALA A 6 -19.68 -32.32 21.83
N ASP A 7 -19.61 -31.46 22.86
CA ASP A 7 -19.35 -30.03 22.70
C ASP A 7 -17.92 -29.71 22.22
N GLU A 8 -16.92 -30.45 22.73
CA GLU A 8 -15.51 -30.33 22.35
C GLU A 8 -15.20 -30.64 20.88
N GLY A 9 -16.06 -31.34 20.13
CA GLY A 9 -15.87 -31.59 18.70
C GLY A 9 -16.36 -30.45 17.79
N SER A 10 -17.33 -29.64 18.25
CA SER A 10 -17.77 -28.43 17.55
C SER A 10 -16.79 -27.29 17.74
N ASP A 11 -16.18 -27.24 18.92
CA ASP A 11 -15.26 -26.18 19.31
C ASP A 11 -14.05 -26.03 18.37
N PRO A 12 -13.32 -27.09 17.95
CA PRO A 12 -12.17 -26.94 17.07
C PRO A 12 -12.56 -26.52 15.65
N ILE A 13 -13.66 -27.04 15.09
CA ILE A 13 -14.13 -26.61 13.76
C ILE A 13 -14.63 -25.17 13.81
N ARG A 14 -15.37 -24.79 14.88
CA ARG A 14 -15.83 -23.42 15.08
C ARG A 14 -14.66 -22.45 15.31
N ALA A 15 -13.69 -22.83 16.13
CA ALA A 15 -12.49 -22.07 16.40
C ALA A 15 -11.62 -21.91 15.15
N ALA A 16 -11.45 -22.98 14.36
CA ALA A 16 -10.75 -22.91 13.07
C ALA A 16 -11.46 -21.95 12.11
N ARG A 17 -12.79 -22.04 11.97
CA ARG A 17 -13.57 -21.09 11.16
C ARG A 17 -13.43 -19.65 11.67
N ALA A 18 -13.46 -19.43 12.98
CA ALA A 18 -13.30 -18.11 13.55
C ALA A 18 -11.92 -17.53 13.25
N LYS A 19 -10.85 -18.33 13.40
CA LYS A 19 -9.47 -17.94 13.06
C LYS A 19 -9.32 -17.62 11.58
N LEU A 20 -9.80 -18.49 10.68
CA LEU A 20 -9.73 -18.27 9.24
C LEU A 20 -10.51 -17.01 8.79
N ARG A 21 -11.63 -16.69 9.45
CA ARG A 21 -12.37 -15.44 9.18
C ARG A 21 -11.60 -14.19 9.61
N VAL A 22 -10.93 -14.25 10.76
CA VAL A 22 -10.06 -13.17 11.22
C VAL A 22 -8.91 -12.99 10.25
N GLU A 23 -8.26 -14.09 9.87
CA GLU A 23 -7.12 -14.08 8.94
C GLU A 23 -7.51 -13.50 7.59
N ARG A 24 -8.60 -13.99 6.98
CA ARG A 24 -9.12 -13.45 5.72
C ARG A 24 -9.35 -11.94 5.79
N ARG A 25 -9.92 -11.44 6.89
CA ARG A 25 -10.15 -10.01 7.07
C ARG A 25 -8.83 -9.24 7.16
N ARG A 26 -7.88 -9.72 7.97
CA ARG A 26 -6.56 -9.11 8.13
C ARG A 26 -5.84 -8.99 6.79
N VAL A 27 -5.79 -10.06 6.02
CA VAL A 27 -5.10 -10.09 4.72
C VAL A 27 -5.78 -9.19 3.69
N VAL A 28 -7.12 -9.09 3.70
CA VAL A 28 -7.84 -8.12 2.86
C VAL A 28 -7.45 -6.68 3.23
N ASP A 29 -7.45 -6.36 4.53
CA ASP A 29 -7.08 -5.02 5.02
C ASP A 29 -5.63 -4.67 4.63
N GLU A 30 -4.71 -5.63 4.76
CA GLU A 30 -3.33 -5.47 4.31
C GLU A 30 -3.23 -5.27 2.79
N ARG A 31 -3.89 -6.11 1.98
CA ARG A 31 -3.87 -5.98 0.52
C ARG A 31 -4.34 -4.60 0.07
N GLU A 32 -5.42 -4.09 0.66
CA GLU A 32 -5.90 -2.74 0.36
C GLU A 32 -4.91 -1.66 0.83
N ALA A 33 -4.22 -1.86 1.96
CA ALA A 33 -3.17 -0.95 2.40
C ALA A 33 -1.98 -0.90 1.42
N PHE A 34 -1.54 -2.05 0.89
CA PHE A 34 -0.48 -2.09 -0.12
C PHE A 34 -0.92 -1.47 -1.45
N ARG A 35 -2.17 -1.67 -1.89
CA ARG A 35 -2.73 -0.98 -3.06
C ARG A 35 -2.80 0.54 -2.87
N ALA A 36 -3.23 0.99 -1.68
CA ALA A 36 -3.23 2.40 -1.34
C ALA A 36 -1.80 2.98 -1.30
N PHE A 37 -0.84 2.23 -0.74
CA PHE A 37 0.57 2.60 -0.74
C PHE A 37 1.10 2.76 -2.17
N ARG A 38 0.85 1.78 -3.04
CA ARG A 38 1.22 1.83 -4.47
C ARG A 38 0.69 3.10 -5.13
N GLY A 39 -0.58 3.44 -4.90
CA GLY A 39 -1.21 4.65 -5.45
C GLY A 39 -0.57 5.95 -4.95
N ARG A 40 -0.14 5.99 -3.67
CA ARG A 40 0.59 7.14 -3.13
C ARG A 40 1.99 7.26 -3.74
N VAL A 41 2.73 6.14 -3.82
CA VAL A 41 4.09 6.13 -4.40
C VAL A 41 4.08 6.51 -5.87
N SER A 42 3.11 6.02 -6.66
CA SER A 42 3.01 6.34 -8.08
C SER A 42 2.81 7.84 -8.32
N SER A 43 2.10 8.52 -7.42
CA SER A 43 1.80 9.96 -7.46
C SER A 43 2.98 10.86 -7.09
N ILE A 44 4.07 10.34 -6.51
CA ILE A 44 5.25 11.14 -6.15
C ILE A 44 6.00 11.56 -7.43
N PRO A 45 6.27 12.86 -7.67
CA PRO A 45 6.98 13.31 -8.87
C PRO A 45 8.38 12.70 -9.03
N ASN A 46 8.75 12.35 -10.27
CA ASN A 46 10.08 11.85 -10.60
C ASN A 46 11.05 13.02 -10.82
N GLU A 47 12.35 12.78 -10.57
CA GLU A 47 13.43 13.74 -10.86
C GLU A 47 13.81 13.80 -12.34
N SER A 48 13.00 13.22 -13.23
CA SER A 48 13.24 13.21 -14.67
C SER A 48 13.35 14.66 -15.13
N GLY A 49 14.58 15.07 -15.42
CA GLY A 49 14.94 16.43 -15.75
C GLY A 49 13.98 16.99 -16.78
N ARG A 50 13.25 18.03 -16.37
CA ARG A 50 12.53 18.89 -17.30
C ARG A 50 13.59 19.66 -18.09
N VAL A 51 14.14 19.03 -19.12
CA VAL A 51 14.69 19.78 -20.25
C VAL A 51 13.46 20.25 -21.01
N ASP A 52 12.89 21.37 -20.59
CA ASP A 52 12.06 22.16 -21.51
C ASP A 52 12.98 22.48 -22.70
N PRO A 53 12.69 22.02 -23.93
CA PRO A 53 13.37 22.56 -25.08
C PRO A 53 12.88 24.00 -25.19
N THR A 54 13.67 24.93 -24.67
CA THR A 54 13.48 26.36 -24.97
C THR A 54 13.64 26.46 -26.47
N ASP A 55 12.53 26.66 -27.15
CA ASP A 55 12.44 26.91 -28.58
C ASP A 55 13.34 28.13 -28.91
N PRO A 56 14.47 27.97 -29.63
CA PRO A 56 15.22 29.10 -30.15
C PRO A 56 14.64 29.44 -31.53
N GLY A 57 13.41 29.94 -31.54
CA GLY A 57 12.68 30.36 -32.73
C GLY A 57 12.76 31.86 -32.93
N ALA A 58 13.61 32.27 -33.87
CA ALA A 58 13.93 33.62 -34.31
C ALA A 58 12.74 34.60 -34.48
N GLY A 59 12.99 35.88 -34.18
CA GLY A 59 12.11 36.99 -34.55
C GLY A 59 12.66 38.36 -34.19
N GLY A 60 13.81 38.75 -34.74
CA GLY A 60 14.25 40.14 -34.73
C GLY A 60 13.27 41.02 -35.51
N GLY A 61 12.56 41.89 -34.80
CA GLY A 61 11.64 42.88 -35.36
C GLY A 61 11.92 44.26 -34.74
N PHE A 62 12.24 45.19 -35.62
CA PHE A 62 12.71 46.54 -35.38
C PHE A 62 11.58 47.52 -34.98
N ALA A 63 11.94 48.45 -34.09
CA ALA A 63 11.47 49.83 -33.87
C ALA A 63 10.00 50.23 -34.18
N GLY A 64 9.32 50.71 -33.13
CA GLY A 64 8.17 51.62 -33.23
C GLY A 64 8.01 52.41 -31.94
N ALA A 65 8.22 53.73 -32.02
CA ALA A 65 8.13 54.67 -30.90
C ALA A 65 6.69 55.15 -30.64
N GLY A 66 6.34 55.38 -29.36
CA GLY A 66 5.45 56.49 -28.96
C GLY A 66 4.18 56.16 -28.17
N GLY A 67 4.13 56.60 -26.90
CA GLY A 67 2.91 57.16 -26.29
C GLY A 67 2.34 56.46 -25.04
N PRO A 68 1.96 57.17 -23.95
CA PRO A 68 1.81 56.59 -22.62
C PRO A 68 0.38 56.46 -22.08
N ALA A 69 0.29 55.71 -20.97
CA ALA A 69 -0.66 55.80 -19.86
C ALA A 69 -2.13 55.36 -20.07
N GLY A 70 -2.49 54.23 -19.44
CA GLY A 70 -3.85 53.83 -19.13
C GLY A 70 -3.88 52.92 -17.91
N VAL A 71 -4.30 53.45 -16.77
CA VAL A 71 -4.60 52.70 -15.54
C VAL A 71 -5.80 51.78 -15.80
N ARG A 72 -5.67 50.49 -15.46
CA ARG A 72 -6.82 49.64 -15.11
C ARG A 72 -6.37 48.52 -14.17
N GLY A 73 -6.78 48.65 -12.91
CA GLY A 73 -6.80 47.53 -11.99
C GLY A 73 -8.04 46.67 -12.23
N ALA A 74 -7.88 45.35 -12.06
CA ALA A 74 -8.69 44.49 -11.19
C ALA A 74 -8.56 43.02 -11.63
N ILE A 75 -8.28 42.19 -10.63
CA ILE A 75 -8.70 40.80 -10.42
C ILE A 75 -8.36 39.72 -11.45
N GLY A 76 -7.66 38.70 -10.96
CA GLY A 76 -7.58 37.38 -11.61
C GLY A 76 -6.14 36.99 -11.90
N GLY A 77 -5.56 36.18 -11.02
CA GLY A 77 -4.26 35.58 -11.27
C GLY A 77 -3.68 34.98 -10.01
N ALA A 78 -4.18 33.81 -9.61
CA ALA A 78 -3.39 32.88 -8.82
C ALA A 78 -2.20 32.46 -9.69
N THR A 79 -1.16 33.30 -9.70
CA THR A 79 0.10 33.03 -10.36
C THR A 79 1.05 32.40 -9.36
N GLY A 80 1.58 31.24 -9.74
CA GLY A 80 2.81 30.73 -9.15
C GLY A 80 2.67 29.30 -8.66
N GLY A 81 2.75 28.36 -9.59
CA GLY A 81 2.92 26.95 -9.27
C GLY A 81 4.12 26.75 -8.36
N ALA A 82 3.91 26.02 -7.28
CA ALA A 82 4.98 25.39 -6.53
C ALA A 82 5.42 24.10 -7.24
N ASP A 83 5.91 24.22 -8.48
CA ASP A 83 6.82 23.22 -9.06
C ASP A 83 8.26 23.51 -8.57
N GLY A 84 8.38 23.76 -7.26
CA GLY A 84 9.65 23.70 -6.59
C GLY A 84 9.97 22.23 -6.43
N ALA A 85 10.93 21.72 -7.21
CA ALA A 85 11.50 20.39 -7.05
C ALA A 85 11.76 20.18 -5.55
N ALA A 86 10.90 19.40 -4.91
CA ALA A 86 11.00 19.15 -3.48
C ALA A 86 12.38 18.51 -3.25
N PRO A 87 13.15 18.95 -2.23
CA PRO A 87 14.52 18.48 -2.05
C PRO A 87 14.56 16.95 -2.07
N PRO A 88 15.59 16.31 -2.63
CA PRO A 88 15.58 14.87 -2.90
C PRO A 88 15.22 14.01 -1.67
N GLY A 89 15.62 14.45 -0.46
CA GLY A 89 15.23 13.84 0.80
C GLY A 89 13.73 13.95 1.16
N SER A 90 13.01 14.98 0.70
CA SER A 90 11.57 15.13 0.95
C SER A 90 10.74 14.07 0.21
N ARG A 91 11.26 13.50 -0.88
CA ARG A 91 10.58 12.43 -1.62
C ARG A 91 10.68 11.10 -0.88
N LEU A 92 11.84 10.79 -0.30
CA LEU A 92 12.00 9.62 0.59
C LEU A 92 11.14 9.76 1.85
N VAL A 93 11.05 10.97 2.42
CA VAL A 93 10.11 11.27 3.50
C VAL A 93 8.67 11.00 3.05
N ALA A 94 8.26 11.45 1.86
CA ALA A 94 6.93 11.18 1.34
C ALA A 94 6.64 9.68 1.15
N VAL A 95 7.61 8.88 0.68
CA VAL A 95 7.48 7.41 0.57
C VAL A 95 7.32 6.79 1.97
N ARG A 96 8.17 7.18 2.92
CA ARG A 96 8.11 6.67 4.31
C ARG A 96 6.78 7.01 4.97
N ASP A 97 6.32 8.25 4.82
CA ASP A 97 5.07 8.71 5.41
C ASP A 97 3.88 8.01 4.74
N ALA A 98 3.94 7.80 3.42
CA ALA A 98 2.93 7.01 2.70
C ALA A 98 2.84 5.58 3.24
N TYR A 99 3.98 4.91 3.45
CA TYR A 99 4.02 3.55 3.99
C TYR A 99 3.47 3.48 5.42
N ARG A 100 3.91 4.38 6.30
CA ARG A 100 3.44 4.45 7.68
C ARG A 100 1.94 4.70 7.76
N ALA A 101 1.43 5.63 6.95
CA ALA A 101 0.02 6.00 6.91
C ALA A 101 -0.85 5.04 6.07
N THR A 102 -0.32 3.91 5.61
CA THR A 102 -1.06 2.86 4.91
C THR A 102 -0.79 1.51 5.57
N VAL A 103 0.34 0.88 5.25
CA VAL A 103 0.71 -0.46 5.71
C VAL A 103 0.84 -0.54 7.23
N MET A 104 1.59 0.38 7.85
CA MET A 104 1.74 0.37 9.32
C MET A 104 0.53 0.92 10.08
N SER A 105 -0.46 1.49 9.36
CA SER A 105 -1.71 2.00 9.95
C SER A 105 -2.87 1.00 9.84
N VAL A 106 -2.60 -0.22 9.37
CA VAL A 106 -3.61 -1.28 9.32
C VAL A 106 -4.03 -1.65 10.76
N PRO A 107 -5.34 -1.82 11.06
CA PRO A 107 -5.85 -1.93 12.43
C PRO A 107 -5.21 -3.01 13.31
N HIS A 108 -4.63 -4.07 12.74
CA HIS A 108 -3.95 -5.14 13.48
C HIS A 108 -2.42 -5.07 13.44
N TYR A 109 -1.83 -4.10 12.74
CA TYR A 109 -0.39 -4.06 12.48
C TYR A 109 0.42 -3.91 13.78
N GLU A 110 0.10 -2.91 14.60
CA GLU A 110 0.82 -2.64 15.86
C GLU A 110 0.71 -3.81 16.85
N ALA A 111 -0.43 -4.49 16.90
CA ALA A 111 -0.64 -5.61 17.81
C ALA A 111 0.06 -6.91 17.36
N GLU A 112 0.26 -7.09 16.05
CA GLU A 112 0.81 -8.33 15.48
C GLU A 112 2.32 -8.25 15.26
N TYR A 113 2.81 -7.11 14.75
CA TYR A 113 4.20 -6.96 14.34
C TYR A 113 5.01 -6.06 15.27
N ASP A 114 4.45 -4.91 15.69
CA ASP A 114 5.14 -3.86 16.49
C ASP A 114 6.56 -3.52 15.97
N ASP A 115 6.73 -3.57 14.64
CA ASP A 115 8.04 -3.46 14.02
C ASP A 115 8.38 -2.04 13.57
N THR A 116 9.68 -1.76 13.45
CA THR A 116 10.16 -0.49 12.90
C THR A 116 9.95 -0.41 11.39
N TYR A 117 9.86 0.81 10.86
CA TYR A 117 9.76 1.05 9.41
C TYR A 117 10.86 0.33 8.59
N GLU A 118 12.12 0.40 9.02
CA GLU A 118 13.25 -0.23 8.31
C GLU A 118 13.09 -1.75 8.27
N ARG A 119 12.71 -2.36 9.39
CA ARG A 119 12.50 -3.80 9.49
C ARG A 119 11.35 -4.26 8.60
N SER A 120 10.20 -3.60 8.69
CA SER A 120 9.02 -3.97 7.90
C SER A 120 9.26 -3.82 6.39
N VAL A 121 9.95 -2.77 5.96
CA VAL A 121 10.35 -2.59 4.55
C VAL A 121 11.35 -3.66 4.10
N ALA A 122 12.27 -4.07 4.98
CA ALA A 122 13.23 -5.13 4.66
C ALA A 122 12.57 -6.51 4.52
N GLU A 123 11.56 -6.80 5.34
CA GLU A 123 10.79 -8.04 5.26
C GLU A 123 9.91 -8.08 3.99
N GLU A 124 9.27 -6.97 3.63
CA GLU A 124 8.34 -6.92 2.48
C GLU A 124 9.03 -6.74 1.13
N PHE A 125 10.09 -5.93 1.06
CA PHE A 125 10.72 -5.53 -0.20
C PHE A 125 12.20 -5.92 -0.30
N GLY A 126 12.72 -6.59 0.72
CA GLY A 126 14.12 -7.00 0.80
C GLY A 126 15.06 -5.92 1.34
N PRO A 127 16.26 -6.35 1.77
CA PRO A 127 17.22 -5.48 2.47
C PRO A 127 17.78 -4.36 1.59
N GLU A 128 17.85 -4.56 0.27
CA GLU A 128 18.36 -3.57 -0.67
C GLU A 128 17.45 -2.33 -0.75
N LEU A 129 16.15 -2.53 -0.91
CA LEU A 129 15.18 -1.43 -0.93
C LEU A 129 15.05 -0.77 0.45
N ALA A 130 15.14 -1.54 1.53
CA ALA A 130 15.19 -0.98 2.88
C ALA A 130 16.38 -0.03 3.08
N TYR A 131 17.57 -0.44 2.63
CA TYR A 131 18.76 0.41 2.69
C TYR A 131 18.56 1.70 1.90
N VAL A 132 18.10 1.62 0.64
CA VAL A 132 17.90 2.79 -0.22
C VAL A 132 16.88 3.76 0.38
N LEU A 133 15.77 3.24 0.93
CA LEU A 133 14.69 4.06 1.48
C LEU A 133 15.02 4.70 2.83
N THR A 134 16.05 4.22 3.54
CA THR A 134 16.39 4.68 4.89
C THR A 134 17.73 5.41 4.99
N ARG A 135 18.70 5.11 4.11
CA ARG A 135 20.09 5.58 4.20
C ARG A 135 20.52 6.52 3.09
N THR A 136 19.79 6.56 1.97
CA THR A 136 20.12 7.41 0.83
C THR A 136 19.38 8.75 0.92
N ASP A 137 19.92 9.80 0.29
CA ASP A 137 19.25 11.11 0.23
C ASP A 137 18.51 11.35 -1.10
N CYS A 138 18.69 10.48 -2.10
CA CYS A 138 18.18 10.63 -3.47
C CYS A 138 17.21 9.50 -3.85
N PHE A 139 15.97 9.87 -4.21
CA PHE A 139 14.99 8.95 -4.76
C PHE A 139 14.94 9.05 -6.29
N HIS A 140 15.68 8.17 -6.96
CA HIS A 140 15.73 8.09 -8.42
C HIS A 140 14.56 7.29 -9.00
N GLU A 141 14.28 7.52 -10.28
CA GLU A 141 13.19 6.86 -11.02
C GLU A 141 13.35 5.33 -11.09
N GLU A 142 14.58 4.83 -11.12
CA GLU A 142 14.87 3.38 -11.11
C GLU A 142 14.43 2.73 -9.79
N TYR A 143 14.73 3.39 -8.66
CA TYR A 143 14.29 2.93 -7.34
C TYR A 143 12.78 3.01 -7.19
N LYS A 144 12.14 4.05 -7.75
CA LYS A 144 10.67 4.12 -7.78
C LYS A 144 10.06 2.97 -8.57
N ARG A 145 10.59 2.63 -9.75
CA ARG A 145 10.11 1.49 -10.55
C ARG A 145 10.33 0.16 -9.83
N SER A 146 11.50 -0.02 -9.21
CA SER A 146 11.80 -1.21 -8.40
C SER A 146 10.84 -1.34 -7.21
N LEU A 147 10.62 -0.26 -6.47
CA LEU A 147 9.66 -0.24 -5.36
C LEU A 147 8.23 -0.54 -5.83
N LEU A 148 7.76 0.07 -6.91
CA LEU A 148 6.42 -0.21 -7.45
C LEU A 148 6.27 -1.67 -7.90
N CYS A 149 7.33 -2.27 -8.43
CA CYS A 149 7.35 -3.70 -8.77
C CYS A 149 7.26 -4.56 -7.50
N ALA A 150 8.09 -4.27 -6.48
CA ALA A 150 8.09 -5.00 -5.23
C ALA A 150 6.74 -4.89 -4.49
N VAL A 151 6.12 -3.70 -4.49
CA VAL A 151 4.78 -3.49 -3.94
C VAL A 151 3.74 -4.32 -4.69
N GLU A 152 3.86 -4.45 -6.02
CA GLU A 152 2.94 -5.29 -6.78
C GLU A 152 3.11 -6.77 -6.46
N THR A 153 4.34 -7.24 -6.29
CA THR A 153 4.62 -8.60 -5.82
C THR A 153 3.98 -8.84 -4.45
N ALA A 154 4.16 -7.92 -3.50
CA ALA A 154 3.53 -8.00 -2.17
C ALA A 154 1.99 -8.02 -2.21
N VAL A 155 1.36 -7.34 -3.19
CA VAL A 155 -0.09 -7.43 -3.43
C VAL A 155 -0.48 -8.80 -3.97
N GLN A 156 0.25 -9.33 -4.95
CA GLN A 156 0.00 -10.63 -5.55
C GLN A 156 0.17 -11.78 -4.56
N GLU A 157 1.17 -11.71 -3.67
CA GLU A 157 1.37 -12.68 -2.59
C GLU A 157 0.18 -12.73 -1.64
N ARG A 158 -0.37 -11.56 -1.29
CA ARG A 158 -1.58 -11.47 -0.46
C ARG A 158 -2.83 -11.98 -1.18
N GLU A 159 -2.94 -11.76 -2.48
CA GLU A 159 -4.02 -12.36 -3.28
C GLU A 159 -3.93 -13.89 -3.31
N ALA A 160 -2.74 -14.44 -3.57
CA ALA A 160 -2.51 -15.89 -3.54
C ALA A 160 -2.78 -16.49 -2.15
N PHE A 161 -2.42 -15.76 -1.08
CA PHE A 161 -2.71 -16.18 0.28
C PHE A 161 -4.21 -16.13 0.60
N LEU A 162 -4.95 -15.12 0.11
CA LEU A 162 -6.41 -15.08 0.23
C LEU A 162 -7.07 -16.29 -0.45
N ASP A 163 -6.64 -16.65 -1.65
CA ASP A 163 -7.15 -17.84 -2.35
C ASP A 163 -6.89 -19.13 -1.54
N ALA A 164 -5.73 -19.22 -0.88
CA ALA A 164 -5.41 -20.33 0.01
C ALA A 164 -6.31 -20.35 1.25
N VAL A 165 -6.51 -19.20 1.91
CA VAL A 165 -7.39 -19.08 3.08
C VAL A 165 -8.84 -19.41 2.71
N GLU A 166 -9.33 -18.98 1.54
CA GLU A 166 -10.66 -19.31 1.05
C GLU A 166 -10.81 -20.81 0.81
N SER A 167 -9.82 -21.44 0.19
CA SER A 167 -9.78 -22.90 0.03
C SER A 167 -9.81 -23.65 1.37
N GLU A 168 -9.11 -23.13 2.39
CA GLU A 168 -9.12 -23.74 3.73
C GLU A 168 -10.45 -23.53 4.46
N ILE A 169 -11.10 -22.38 4.29
CA ILE A 169 -12.47 -22.16 4.81
C ILE A 169 -13.40 -23.23 4.25
N GLU A 170 -13.38 -23.45 2.93
CA GLU A 170 -14.20 -24.48 2.31
C GLU A 170 -13.83 -25.89 2.80
N SER A 171 -12.54 -26.18 3.01
CA SER A 171 -12.06 -27.45 3.53
C SER A 171 -12.60 -27.74 4.94
N VAL A 172 -12.50 -26.77 5.85
CA VAL A 172 -13.03 -26.84 7.21
C VAL A 172 -14.56 -26.91 7.22
N GLU A 173 -15.22 -26.24 6.27
CA GLU A 173 -16.67 -26.34 6.10
C GLU A 173 -17.11 -27.74 5.69
N ARG A 174 -16.46 -28.33 4.68
CA ARG A 174 -16.71 -29.72 4.25
C ARG A 174 -16.43 -30.70 5.39
N ALA A 175 -15.32 -30.54 6.12
CA ALA A 175 -14.99 -31.38 7.26
C ALA A 175 -16.07 -31.32 8.34
N GLY A 176 -16.51 -30.10 8.70
CA GLY A 176 -17.61 -29.91 9.66
C GLY A 176 -18.90 -30.59 9.22
N SER A 177 -19.30 -30.44 7.95
CA SER A 177 -20.51 -31.08 7.40
C SER A 177 -20.43 -32.60 7.40
N ARG A 178 -19.23 -33.19 7.23
CA ARG A 178 -19.01 -34.64 7.29
C ARG A 178 -19.03 -35.19 8.72
N LEU A 179 -18.59 -34.41 9.70
CA LEU A 179 -18.50 -34.82 11.10
C LEU A 179 -19.82 -34.63 11.87
N GLU A 180 -20.64 -33.65 11.50
CA GLU A 180 -21.88 -33.34 12.22
C GLU A 180 -22.89 -34.51 12.31
N PRO A 181 -23.12 -35.31 11.24
CA PRO A 181 -23.98 -36.49 11.34
C PRO A 181 -23.43 -37.54 12.32
N ILE A 182 -22.12 -37.80 12.28
CA ILE A 182 -21.43 -38.78 13.15
C ILE A 182 -21.55 -38.33 14.61
N ARG A 183 -21.36 -37.04 14.86
CA ARG A 183 -21.50 -36.45 16.19
C ARG A 183 -22.93 -36.56 16.72
N THR A 184 -23.92 -36.35 15.85
CA THR A 184 -25.34 -36.49 16.20
C THR A 184 -25.68 -37.94 16.57
N GLU A 185 -25.15 -38.91 15.81
CA GLU A 185 -25.33 -40.33 16.10
C GLU A 185 -24.70 -40.74 17.44
N ILE A 186 -23.45 -40.33 17.69
CA ILE A 186 -22.76 -40.60 18.97
C ILE A 186 -23.49 -39.95 20.15
N GLY A 187 -24.00 -38.72 19.98
CA GLY A 187 -24.73 -38.01 21.04
C GLY A 187 -26.12 -38.59 21.34
N ALA A 188 -26.66 -39.45 20.46
CA ALA A 188 -27.93 -40.14 20.65
C ALA A 188 -27.81 -41.49 21.39
N ILE A 189 -26.58 -41.94 21.66
CA ILE A 189 -26.24 -43.17 22.41
C ILE A 189 -25.95 -42.83 23.87
#